data_AF-A0A843RZU4-F1
#
_entry.id   AF-A0A843RZU4-F1
#
_cell.length_a   1.000
_cell.length_b   1.000
_cell.length_c   1.000
_cell.angle_alpha   90.00
_cell.angle_beta   90.00
_cell.angle_gamma   90.00
#
_symmetry.space_group_name_H-M   'P 1'
#
loop_
_entity.id
_entity.type
_entity.pdbx_description
1 polymer ?
#
loop_
_entity_poly.entity_id
_entity_poly.type
_entity_poly.pdbx_seq_one_letter_code
_entity_poly.pdbx_strand_id
1 'polypeptide(L)'
;MSSVPVPDAVGSPLRLAIETARRAEAMGLGRTADVVPFDAAGLQRLARRIERAGIARDAARALANVEEPTPAELAELLTMVIAALEASPAPVYEWKAISAVFDSEQLASLLGVSFSSLRRYQSGARTTPDEVAARLHWLALIVGDLAGTYNEIGIRRWFDRRRTALDGKSPASLLRGAWAPEDPGPQRVRALAQSLVSLAST
;
A
#
# COMPACT_ATOMS: atom_id res chain seq x y z
N MET A 1 13.98 -21.15 38.86
CA MET A 1 14.27 -20.85 37.44
C MET A 1 12.99 -20.31 36.82
N SER A 2 12.78 -19.00 36.93
CA SER A 2 11.59 -18.35 36.40
C SER A 2 11.78 -18.15 34.90
N SER A 3 10.93 -18.80 34.10
CA SER A 3 10.84 -18.55 32.67
C SER A 3 10.32 -17.14 32.46
N VAL A 4 11.13 -16.27 31.87
CA VAL A 4 10.69 -14.97 31.36
C VAL A 4 9.68 -15.25 30.24
N PRO A 5 8.51 -14.59 30.21
CA PRO A 5 7.62 -14.70 29.07
C PRO A 5 8.30 -14.06 27.86
N VAL A 6 8.48 -14.81 26.78
CA VAL A 6 8.82 -14.23 25.48
C VAL A 6 7.62 -13.39 25.04
N PRO A 7 7.80 -12.09 24.70
CA PRO A 7 6.70 -11.27 24.24
C PRO A 7 6.30 -11.67 22.81
N ASP A 8 5.41 -12.64 22.69
CA ASP A 8 4.58 -12.80 21.49
C ASP A 8 3.50 -11.72 21.51
N ALA A 9 3.75 -10.52 20.94
CA ALA A 9 2.69 -9.53 20.62
C ALA A 9 3.13 -8.25 19.86
N VAL A 10 4.39 -8.10 19.43
CA VAL A 10 4.77 -7.05 18.46
C VAL A 10 5.26 -7.77 17.22
N GLY A 11 4.59 -7.58 16.08
CA GLY A 11 4.66 -8.50 14.93
C GLY A 11 6.08 -8.93 14.56
N SER A 12 6.26 -10.22 14.25
CA SER A 12 7.53 -10.78 13.77
C SER A 12 8.21 -9.83 12.77
N PRO A 13 9.51 -9.46 12.96
CA PRO A 13 10.20 -8.54 12.06
C PRO A 13 10.11 -8.95 10.59
N LEU A 14 10.10 -10.25 10.30
CA LEU A 14 9.90 -10.77 8.94
C LEU A 14 8.52 -10.42 8.38
N ARG A 15 7.46 -10.57 9.18
CA ARG A 15 6.09 -10.21 8.78
C ARG A 15 5.99 -8.71 8.48
N LEU A 16 6.59 -7.88 9.32
CA LEU A 16 6.61 -6.42 9.13
C LEU A 16 7.45 -6.03 7.90
N ALA A 17 8.55 -6.73 7.62
CA ALA A 17 9.35 -6.50 6.42
C ALA A 17 8.58 -6.86 5.14
N ILE A 18 7.85 -7.98 5.15
CA ILE A 18 6.95 -8.38 4.06
C ILE A 18 5.87 -7.32 3.83
N GLU A 19 5.22 -6.86 4.91
CA GLU A 19 4.19 -5.84 4.81
C GLU A 19 4.74 -4.53 4.26
N THR A 20 5.90 -4.08 4.77
CA THR A 20 6.60 -2.90 4.26
C THR A 20 6.87 -3.01 2.76
N ALA A 21 7.39 -4.16 2.30
CA ALA A 21 7.68 -4.39 0.89
C ALA A 21 6.42 -4.38 0.02
N ARG A 22 5.34 -5.00 0.48
CA ARG A 22 4.05 -5.02 -0.24
C ARG A 22 3.47 -3.60 -0.38
N ARG A 23 3.50 -2.80 0.69
CA ARG A 23 3.04 -1.41 0.66
C ARG A 23 3.88 -0.57 -0.29
N ALA A 24 5.20 -0.67 -0.18
CA ALA A 24 6.11 0.05 -1.06
C ALA A 24 5.93 -0.37 -2.53
N GLU A 25 5.71 -1.64 -2.82
CA GLU A 25 5.44 -2.12 -4.18
C GLU A 25 4.13 -1.57 -4.74
N ALA A 26 3.06 -1.58 -3.95
CA ALA A 26 1.77 -1.04 -4.38
C ALA A 26 1.83 0.47 -4.67
N MET A 27 2.73 1.19 -3.99
CA MET A 27 3.03 2.61 -4.24
C MET A 27 4.04 2.84 -5.37
N GLY A 28 4.61 1.78 -5.97
CA GLY A 28 5.62 1.88 -7.02
C GLY A 28 7.04 2.23 -6.55
N LEU A 29 7.32 2.09 -5.26
CA LEU A 29 8.62 2.39 -4.63
C LEU A 29 9.61 1.20 -4.67
N GLY A 30 9.19 0.06 -5.21
CA GLY A 30 10.01 -1.13 -5.39
C GLY A 30 9.19 -2.33 -5.86
N ARG A 31 9.78 -3.51 -5.84
CA ARG A 31 9.06 -4.78 -6.02
C ARG A 31 9.38 -5.68 -4.84
N THR A 32 8.41 -6.42 -4.34
CA THR A 32 8.63 -7.40 -3.27
C THR A 32 9.65 -8.45 -3.71
N ALA A 33 9.64 -8.83 -4.99
CA ALA A 33 10.63 -9.76 -5.54
C ALA A 33 12.09 -9.24 -5.47
N ASP A 34 12.32 -7.93 -5.43
CA ASP A 34 13.68 -7.35 -5.35
C ASP A 34 14.28 -7.45 -3.92
N VAL A 35 13.43 -7.77 -2.94
CA VAL A 35 13.78 -7.84 -1.51
C VAL A 35 13.64 -9.25 -0.94
N VAL A 36 13.39 -10.25 -1.80
CA VAL A 36 13.38 -11.67 -1.43
C VAL A 36 14.73 -12.30 -1.79
N PRO A 37 15.38 -13.07 -0.90
CA PRO A 37 14.98 -13.31 0.49
C PRO A 37 15.06 -12.01 1.32
N PHE A 38 14.20 -11.91 2.34
CA PHE A 38 14.12 -10.74 3.22
C PHE A 38 15.34 -10.67 4.13
N ASP A 39 16.46 -10.20 3.58
CA ASP A 39 17.73 -9.97 4.25
C ASP A 39 17.99 -8.48 4.50
N ALA A 40 19.02 -8.20 5.30
CA ALA A 40 19.40 -6.83 5.67
C ALA A 40 19.70 -5.96 4.43
N ALA A 41 20.38 -6.52 3.43
CA ALA A 41 20.75 -5.79 2.23
C ALA A 41 19.53 -5.41 1.38
N GLY A 42 18.57 -6.32 1.21
CA GLY A 42 17.29 -6.10 0.55
C GLY A 42 16.48 -5.03 1.25
N LEU A 43 16.39 -5.12 2.58
CA LEU A 43 15.66 -4.14 3.38
C LEU A 43 16.30 -2.76 3.33
N GLN A 44 17.63 -2.66 3.43
CA GLN A 44 18.37 -1.40 3.27
C GLN A 44 18.13 -0.77 1.89
N ARG A 45 18.12 -1.57 0.81
CA ARG A 45 17.82 -1.06 -0.54
C ARG A 45 16.41 -0.50 -0.63
N LEU A 46 15.43 -1.18 -0.04
CA LEU A 46 14.04 -0.72 0.02
C LEU A 46 13.92 0.57 0.84
N ALA A 47 14.50 0.60 2.03
CA ALA A 47 14.49 1.76 2.91
C ALA A 47 15.08 3.00 2.23
N ARG A 48 16.17 2.85 1.47
CA ARG A 48 16.74 3.95 0.65
C ARG A 48 15.80 4.44 -0.46
N ARG A 49 14.97 3.57 -1.05
CA ARG A 49 13.97 3.99 -2.05
C ARG A 49 12.85 4.80 -1.38
N ILE A 50 12.38 4.34 -0.22
CA ILE A 50 11.36 5.01 0.59
C ILE A 50 11.86 6.39 1.06
N GLU A 51 13.10 6.47 1.56
CA GLU A 51 13.71 7.72 2.02
C GLU A 51 13.86 8.74 0.88
N ARG A 52 14.28 8.32 -0.31
CA ARG A 52 14.35 9.19 -1.51
C ARG A 52 12.99 9.70 -1.97
N ALA A 53 11.93 8.94 -1.76
CA ALA A 53 10.56 9.39 -2.00
C ALA A 53 10.08 10.40 -0.93
N GLY A 54 10.89 10.64 0.11
CA GLY A 54 10.61 11.59 1.18
C GLY A 54 9.71 11.03 2.29
N ILE A 55 9.45 9.72 2.30
CA ILE A 55 8.55 9.05 3.26
C ILE A 55 9.38 8.48 4.42
N ALA A 56 8.88 8.59 5.65
CA ALA A 56 9.52 8.05 6.86
C ALA A 56 11.01 8.37 6.98
N ARG A 57 11.47 9.57 6.59
CA ARG A 57 12.89 9.87 6.35
C ARG A 57 13.83 9.36 7.45
N ASP A 58 13.50 9.60 8.71
CA ASP A 58 14.37 9.22 9.83
C ASP A 58 14.37 7.70 10.07
N ALA A 59 13.20 7.06 10.11
CA ALA A 59 13.09 5.61 10.29
C ALA A 59 13.68 4.84 9.09
N ALA A 60 13.42 5.31 7.86
CA ALA A 60 13.98 4.74 6.65
C ALA A 60 15.51 4.92 6.58
N ARG A 61 16.04 6.07 7.04
CA ARG A 61 17.48 6.27 7.18
C ARG A 61 18.08 5.33 8.22
N ALA A 62 17.42 5.17 9.37
CA ALA A 62 17.86 4.24 10.41
C ALA A 62 17.91 2.79 9.90
N LEU A 63 16.89 2.34 9.14
CA LEU A 63 16.91 1.04 8.47
C LEU A 63 17.98 0.90 7.39
N ALA A 64 18.40 2.01 6.77
CA ALA A 64 19.43 2.04 5.75
C ALA A 64 20.87 2.13 6.33
N ASN A 65 21.01 2.25 7.65
CA ASN A 65 22.30 2.32 8.33
C ASN A 65 23.09 1.01 8.21
N VAL A 66 24.41 1.13 8.40
CA VAL A 66 25.35 0.01 8.28
C VAL A 66 25.29 -0.91 9.51
N GLU A 67 25.02 -0.36 10.69
CA GLU A 67 24.82 -1.14 11.91
C GLU A 67 23.43 -1.79 11.90
N GLU A 68 23.39 -3.11 12.10
CA GLU A 68 22.14 -3.86 12.09
C GLU A 68 21.34 -3.59 13.37
N PRO A 69 20.07 -3.13 13.27
CA PRO A 69 19.22 -2.93 14.43
C PRO A 69 18.92 -4.26 15.11
N THR A 70 18.71 -4.22 16.43
CA THR A 70 18.19 -5.38 17.16
C THR A 70 16.80 -5.77 16.63
N PRO A 71 16.34 -7.01 16.84
CA PRO A 71 15.00 -7.42 16.37
C PRO A 71 13.85 -6.54 16.86
N ALA A 72 13.95 -5.99 18.08
CA ALA A 72 12.94 -5.09 18.64
C ALA A 72 12.96 -3.73 17.94
N GLU A 73 14.13 -3.11 17.80
CA GLU A 73 14.29 -1.84 17.07
C GLU A 73 13.86 -1.99 15.61
N LEU A 74 14.18 -3.12 14.98
CA LEU A 74 13.76 -3.43 13.61
C LEU A 74 12.23 -3.46 13.51
N ALA A 75 11.54 -4.11 14.44
CA ALA A 75 10.08 -4.16 14.45
C ALA A 75 9.45 -2.76 14.63
N GLU A 76 10.02 -1.93 15.51
CA GLU A 76 9.56 -0.55 15.72
C GLU A 76 9.78 0.31 14.47
N LEU A 77 10.97 0.25 13.87
CA LEU A 77 11.30 0.97 12.64
C LEU A 77 10.38 0.58 11.49
N LEU A 78 10.15 -0.72 11.27
CA LEU A 78 9.24 -1.21 10.23
C LEU A 78 7.80 -0.76 10.49
N THR A 79 7.35 -0.78 11.75
CA THR A 79 6.02 -0.28 12.11
C THR A 79 5.87 1.20 11.77
N MET A 80 6.87 2.03 12.10
CA MET A 80 6.86 3.45 11.74
C MET A 80 6.87 3.68 10.23
N VAL A 81 7.63 2.88 9.48
CA VAL A 81 7.67 2.96 8.02
C VAL A 81 6.33 2.55 7.41
N ILE A 82 5.69 1.48 7.89
CA ILE A 82 4.35 1.07 7.42
C ILE A 82 3.35 2.20 7.65
N ALA A 83 3.28 2.74 8.87
CA ALA A 83 2.36 3.83 9.18
C ALA A 83 2.59 5.07 8.29
N ALA A 84 3.85 5.42 8.03
CA ALA A 84 4.19 6.52 7.15
C ALA A 84 3.82 6.25 5.69
N LEU A 85 4.06 5.04 5.18
CA LEU A 85 3.64 4.63 3.83
C LEU A 85 2.12 4.74 3.70
N GLU A 86 1.34 4.34 4.71
CA GLU A 86 -0.12 4.46 4.70
C GLU A 86 -0.66 5.89 4.80
N ALA A 87 0.13 6.81 5.32
CA ALA A 87 -0.26 8.20 5.54
C ALA A 87 0.27 9.18 4.47
N SER A 88 1.15 8.73 3.57
CA SER A 88 1.91 9.61 2.68
C SER A 88 1.63 9.29 1.20
N PRO A 89 0.66 9.97 0.57
CA PRO A 89 0.46 9.91 -0.87
C PRO A 89 1.75 10.23 -1.63
N ALA A 90 2.06 9.41 -2.64
CA ALA A 90 3.27 9.54 -3.45
C ALA A 90 2.94 9.47 -4.95
N PRO A 91 2.12 10.41 -5.49
CA PRO A 91 1.48 10.27 -6.79
C PRO A 91 2.46 10.07 -7.96
N VAL A 92 3.66 10.66 -7.87
CA VAL A 92 4.73 10.50 -8.87
C VAL A 92 5.10 9.03 -9.11
N TYR A 93 5.02 8.20 -8.07
CA TYR A 93 5.32 6.76 -8.13
C TYR A 93 4.04 5.92 -8.34
N GLU A 94 2.96 6.30 -7.65
CA GLU A 94 1.71 5.53 -7.61
C GLU A 94 1.01 5.47 -8.95
N TRP A 95 1.07 6.53 -9.77
CA TRP A 95 0.41 6.52 -11.09
C TRP A 95 0.84 5.34 -11.93
N LYS A 96 2.15 5.03 -11.96
CA LYS A 96 2.68 3.91 -12.73
C LYS A 96 2.20 2.57 -12.16
N ALA A 97 2.26 2.40 -10.85
CA ALA A 97 1.86 1.17 -10.18
C ALA A 97 0.38 0.85 -10.40
N ILE A 98 -0.49 1.84 -10.19
CA ILE A 98 -1.94 1.66 -10.30
C ILE A 98 -2.41 1.53 -11.76
N SER A 99 -1.72 2.19 -12.69
CA SER A 99 -2.02 2.03 -14.12
C SER A 99 -1.61 0.66 -14.69
N ALA A 100 -0.76 -0.11 -13.98
CA ALA A 100 -0.49 -1.49 -14.35
C ALA A 100 -1.67 -2.41 -13.98
N VAL A 101 -2.41 -2.06 -12.93
CA VAL A 101 -3.53 -2.87 -12.43
C VAL A 101 -4.82 -2.54 -13.15
N PHE A 102 -5.18 -1.26 -13.28
CA PHE A 102 -6.45 -0.83 -13.84
C PHE A 102 -6.29 -0.29 -15.26
N ASP A 103 -7.26 -0.57 -16.13
CA ASP A 103 -7.34 0.17 -17.37
C ASP A 103 -7.69 1.65 -17.11
N SER A 104 -7.45 2.50 -18.11
CA SER A 104 -7.60 3.95 -17.95
C SER A 104 -9.04 4.40 -17.74
N GLU A 105 -10.03 3.65 -18.22
CA GLU A 105 -11.45 4.01 -18.05
C GLU A 105 -11.90 3.69 -16.62
N GLN A 106 -11.60 2.48 -16.14
CA GLN A 106 -11.88 2.06 -14.78
C GLN A 106 -11.15 2.97 -13.78
N LEU A 107 -9.87 3.28 -14.02
CA LEU A 107 -9.09 4.14 -13.13
C LEU A 107 -9.64 5.57 -13.08
N ALA A 108 -10.00 6.16 -14.23
CA ALA A 108 -10.61 7.49 -14.27
C ALA A 108 -11.93 7.53 -13.48
N SER A 109 -12.76 6.49 -13.63
CA SER A 109 -14.02 6.32 -12.90
C SER A 109 -13.80 6.21 -11.39
N LEU A 110 -12.86 5.37 -10.95
CA LEU A 110 -12.53 5.17 -9.53
C LEU A 110 -11.96 6.44 -8.88
N LEU A 111 -11.21 7.26 -9.62
CA LEU A 111 -10.65 8.51 -9.10
C LEU A 111 -11.62 9.70 -9.19
N GLY A 112 -12.76 9.53 -9.86
CA GLY A 112 -13.72 10.61 -10.09
C GLY A 112 -13.17 11.71 -10.99
N VAL A 113 -12.35 11.37 -11.99
CA VAL A 113 -11.74 12.34 -12.92
C VAL A 113 -12.09 12.01 -14.37
N SER A 114 -12.01 13.00 -15.26
CA SER A 114 -12.13 12.74 -16.69
C SER A 114 -10.92 11.97 -17.22
N PHE A 115 -11.11 11.19 -18.30
CA PHE A 115 -10.02 10.51 -18.99
C PHE A 115 -8.90 11.47 -19.45
N SER A 116 -9.28 12.66 -19.93
CA SER A 116 -8.31 13.69 -20.32
C SER A 116 -7.46 14.19 -19.14
N SER A 117 -8.07 14.35 -17.96
CA SER A 117 -7.34 14.75 -16.74
C SER A 117 -6.41 13.63 -16.28
N LEU A 118 -6.89 12.38 -16.28
CA LEU A 118 -6.08 11.19 -15.97
C LEU A 118 -4.79 11.16 -16.81
N ARG A 119 -4.90 11.32 -18.14
CA ARG A 119 -3.73 11.31 -19.03
C ARG A 119 -2.73 12.41 -18.73
N ARG A 120 -3.21 13.61 -18.37
CA ARG A 120 -2.32 14.73 -17.99
C ARG A 120 -1.60 14.48 -16.67
N TYR A 121 -2.26 13.85 -15.70
CA TYR A 121 -1.62 13.48 -14.44
C TYR A 121 -0.58 12.36 -14.64
N GLN A 122 -0.95 11.29 -15.37
CA GLN A 122 -0.04 10.17 -15.67
C GLN A 122 1.23 10.59 -16.42
N SER A 123 1.12 11.56 -17.33
CA SER A 123 2.26 12.07 -18.10
C SER A 123 3.09 13.13 -17.36
N GLY A 124 2.65 13.60 -16.20
CA GLY A 124 3.26 14.74 -15.51
C GLY A 124 3.01 16.10 -16.19
N ALA A 125 2.21 16.15 -17.27
CA ALA A 125 1.81 17.39 -17.94
C ALA A 125 0.91 18.29 -17.06
N ARG A 126 0.46 17.78 -15.93
CA ARG A 126 -0.19 18.55 -14.86
C ARG A 126 0.12 17.91 -13.51
N THR A 127 0.37 18.73 -12.49
CA THR A 127 0.46 18.29 -11.10
C THR A 127 -0.84 17.61 -10.68
N THR A 128 -0.73 16.49 -9.96
CA THR A 128 -1.89 15.77 -9.43
C THR A 128 -2.48 16.59 -8.27
N PRO A 129 -3.78 16.97 -8.31
CA PRO A 129 -4.42 17.65 -7.19
C PRO A 129 -4.46 16.76 -5.95
N ASP A 130 -4.43 17.36 -4.77
CA ASP A 130 -4.33 16.63 -3.49
C ASP A 130 -5.46 15.61 -3.30
N GLU A 131 -6.70 15.96 -3.63
CA GLU A 131 -7.83 15.02 -3.58
C GLU A 131 -7.63 13.80 -4.50
N VAL A 132 -7.07 14.01 -5.69
CA VAL A 132 -6.79 12.92 -6.64
C VAL A 132 -5.61 12.09 -6.14
N ALA A 133 -4.59 12.72 -5.55
CA ALA A 133 -3.47 12.02 -4.93
C ALA A 133 -3.94 11.16 -3.75
N ALA A 134 -4.81 11.68 -2.89
CA ALA A 134 -5.39 10.94 -1.78
C ALA A 134 -6.20 9.71 -2.25
N ARG A 135 -7.03 9.87 -3.29
CA ARG A 135 -7.77 8.75 -3.89
C ARG A 135 -6.85 7.72 -4.54
N LEU A 136 -5.85 8.18 -5.30
CA LEU A 136 -4.87 7.31 -5.95
C LEU A 136 -4.08 6.50 -4.92
N HIS A 137 -3.62 7.16 -3.87
CA HIS A 137 -2.95 6.52 -2.74
C HIS A 137 -3.84 5.48 -2.07
N TRP A 138 -5.10 5.82 -1.79
CA TRP A 138 -6.06 4.88 -1.19
C TRP A 138 -6.29 3.63 -2.05
N LEU A 139 -6.38 3.80 -3.38
CA LEU A 139 -6.43 2.67 -4.30
C LEU A 139 -5.15 1.83 -4.25
N ALA A 140 -3.97 2.46 -4.13
CA ALA A 140 -2.72 1.75 -3.96
C ALA A 140 -2.70 0.88 -2.70
N LEU A 141 -3.18 1.40 -1.57
CA LEU A 141 -3.26 0.62 -0.34
C LEU A 141 -4.20 -0.59 -0.50
N ILE A 142 -5.38 -0.41 -1.10
CA ILE A 142 -6.31 -1.52 -1.37
C ILE A 142 -5.68 -2.56 -2.32
N VAL A 143 -5.01 -2.12 -3.38
CA VAL A 143 -4.31 -3.01 -4.31
C VAL A 143 -3.22 -3.80 -3.57
N GLY A 144 -2.44 -3.14 -2.71
CA GLY A 144 -1.41 -3.77 -1.88
C GLY A 144 -1.97 -4.83 -0.94
N ASP A 145 -3.10 -4.54 -0.29
CA ASP A 145 -3.82 -5.50 0.55
C ASP A 145 -4.27 -6.72 -0.28
N LEU A 146 -4.66 -6.55 -1.55
CA LEU A 146 -5.14 -7.66 -2.39
C LEU A 146 -4.04 -8.45 -3.09
N ALA A 147 -2.85 -7.88 -3.31
CA ALA A 147 -1.78 -8.45 -4.14
C ALA A 147 -1.22 -9.80 -3.62
N GLY A 148 -1.41 -10.11 -2.33
CA GLY A 148 -1.04 -11.41 -1.76
C GLY A 148 -2.01 -12.54 -2.09
N THR A 149 -3.25 -12.23 -2.50
CA THR A 149 -4.32 -13.20 -2.75
C THR A 149 -4.76 -13.22 -4.20
N TYR A 150 -4.61 -12.10 -4.90
CA TYR A 150 -5.07 -11.90 -6.27
C TYR A 150 -3.96 -11.37 -7.17
N ASN A 151 -3.92 -11.85 -8.41
CA ASN A 151 -3.20 -11.18 -9.48
C ASN A 151 -3.96 -9.94 -9.97
N GLU A 152 -3.36 -9.14 -10.86
CA GLU A 152 -3.95 -7.90 -11.38
C GLU A 152 -5.36 -8.07 -11.98
N ILE A 153 -5.60 -9.16 -12.70
CA ILE A 153 -6.92 -9.47 -13.29
C ILE A 153 -7.92 -9.77 -12.18
N GLY A 154 -7.50 -10.53 -11.16
CA GLY A 154 -8.29 -10.83 -9.97
C GLY A 154 -8.65 -9.57 -9.19
N ILE A 155 -7.70 -8.65 -9.03
CA ILE A 155 -7.91 -7.35 -8.38
C ILE A 155 -8.93 -6.52 -9.15
N ARG A 156 -8.78 -6.36 -10.47
CA ARG A 156 -9.77 -5.65 -11.30
C ARG A 156 -11.19 -6.21 -11.10
N ARG A 157 -11.33 -7.53 -11.22
CA ARG A 157 -12.62 -8.21 -11.01
C ARG A 157 -13.13 -8.10 -9.58
N TRP A 158 -12.23 -8.01 -8.60
CA TRP A 158 -12.60 -7.86 -7.19
C TRP A 158 -13.38 -6.56 -6.95
N PHE A 159 -12.99 -5.47 -7.64
CA PHE A 159 -13.64 -4.16 -7.55
C PHE A 159 -15.06 -4.14 -8.13
N ASP A 160 -15.33 -4.97 -9.14
CA ASP A 160 -16.66 -5.01 -9.80
C ASP A 160 -17.63 -6.00 -9.14
N ARG A 161 -17.11 -6.97 -8.38
CA ARG A 161 -17.93 -7.98 -7.72
C ARG A 161 -18.68 -7.42 -6.51
N ARG A 162 -20.00 -7.61 -6.51
CA ARG A 162 -20.87 -7.33 -5.36
C ARG A 162 -20.45 -8.15 -4.14
N ARG A 163 -20.51 -7.54 -2.96
CA ARG A 163 -20.11 -8.17 -1.69
C ARG A 163 -21.21 -8.04 -0.67
N THR A 164 -21.55 -9.15 -0.01
CA THR A 164 -22.51 -9.14 1.10
C THR A 164 -22.02 -8.26 2.25
N ALA A 165 -20.71 -8.25 2.52
CA ALA A 165 -20.08 -7.36 3.51
C ALA A 165 -20.21 -5.85 3.18
N LEU A 166 -20.55 -5.52 1.93
CA LEU A 166 -20.80 -4.16 1.44
C LEU A 166 -22.27 -3.96 1.06
N ASP A 167 -23.19 -4.65 1.74
CA ASP A 167 -24.65 -4.56 1.53
C ASP A 167 -25.07 -4.89 0.08
N GLY A 168 -24.37 -5.84 -0.53
CA GLY A 168 -24.61 -6.25 -1.92
C GLY A 168 -24.08 -5.25 -2.96
N LYS A 169 -23.36 -4.20 -2.56
CA LYS A 169 -22.68 -3.26 -3.46
C LYS A 169 -21.30 -3.80 -3.87
N SER A 170 -20.78 -3.32 -5.00
CA SER A 170 -19.39 -3.59 -5.39
C SER A 170 -18.45 -2.53 -4.81
N PRO A 171 -17.17 -2.85 -4.55
CA PRO A 171 -16.18 -1.85 -4.14
C PRO A 171 -16.14 -0.63 -5.07
N ALA A 172 -16.14 -0.84 -6.38
CA ALA A 172 -16.14 0.25 -7.36
C ALA A 172 -17.35 1.17 -7.20
N SER A 173 -18.54 0.66 -6.86
CA SER A 173 -19.73 1.50 -6.65
C SER A 173 -19.64 2.40 -5.41
N LEU A 174 -18.83 2.02 -4.42
CA LEU A 174 -18.56 2.82 -3.22
C LEU A 174 -17.38 3.79 -3.41
N LEU A 175 -16.64 3.67 -4.52
CA LEU A 175 -15.48 4.48 -4.89
C LEU A 175 -15.74 5.24 -6.20
N ARG A 176 -16.96 5.74 -6.41
CA ARG A 176 -17.34 6.55 -7.59
C ARG A 176 -17.63 7.98 -7.19
N GLY A 177 -17.35 8.91 -8.10
CA GLY A 177 -17.61 10.33 -7.91
C GLY A 177 -16.59 10.99 -6.98
N ALA A 178 -17.04 12.01 -6.24
CA ALA A 178 -16.21 12.79 -5.33
C ALA A 178 -16.22 12.19 -3.92
N TRP A 179 -15.49 11.09 -3.72
CA TRP A 179 -15.29 10.48 -2.40
C TRP A 179 -13.96 10.95 -1.77
N ALA A 180 -13.85 10.83 -0.46
CA ALA A 180 -12.62 11.04 0.29
C ALA A 180 -12.24 9.76 1.06
N PRO A 181 -10.95 9.45 1.29
CA PRO A 181 -10.53 8.23 1.98
C PRO A 181 -11.22 7.99 3.33
N GLU A 182 -11.51 9.06 4.07
CA GLU A 182 -12.19 9.07 5.37
C GLU A 182 -13.69 8.75 5.30
N ASP A 183 -14.30 8.76 4.12
CA ASP A 183 -15.71 8.46 3.95
C ASP A 183 -16.04 7.01 4.36
N PRO A 184 -17.24 6.73 4.90
CA PRO A 184 -17.61 5.38 5.32
C PRO A 184 -17.51 4.31 4.22
N GLY A 185 -17.76 4.67 2.96
CA GLY A 185 -17.69 3.75 1.82
C GLY A 185 -16.26 3.25 1.55
N PRO A 186 -15.31 4.13 1.21
CA PRO A 186 -13.90 3.80 1.05
C PRO A 186 -13.27 3.06 2.24
N GLN A 187 -13.60 3.46 3.48
CA GLN A 187 -13.16 2.78 4.70
C GLN A 187 -13.62 1.32 4.75
N ARG A 188 -14.92 1.07 4.48
CA ARG A 188 -15.47 -0.30 4.42
C ARG A 188 -14.83 -1.14 3.31
N VAL A 189 -14.54 -0.54 2.16
CA VAL A 189 -13.86 -1.24 1.06
C VAL A 189 -12.46 -1.69 1.47
N ARG A 190 -11.68 -0.79 2.09
CA ARG A 190 -10.33 -1.13 2.53
C ARG A 190 -10.34 -2.16 3.66
N ALA A 191 -11.22 -2.01 4.65
CA ALA A 191 -11.38 -3.01 5.71
C ALA A 191 -11.70 -4.40 5.15
N LEU A 192 -12.54 -4.49 4.12
CA LEU A 192 -12.82 -5.75 3.44
C LEU A 192 -11.56 -6.32 2.76
N ALA A 193 -10.78 -5.51 2.05
CA ALA A 193 -9.54 -5.96 1.43
C ALA A 193 -8.55 -6.52 2.47
N GLN A 194 -8.35 -5.82 3.57
CA GLN A 194 -7.48 -6.25 4.69
C GLN A 194 -7.95 -7.56 5.32
N SER A 195 -9.26 -7.76 5.49
CA SER A 195 -9.79 -9.00 6.07
C SER A 195 -9.43 -10.26 5.26
N LEU A 196 -9.23 -10.12 3.95
CA LEU A 196 -8.87 -11.23 3.07
C LEU A 196 -7.41 -11.67 3.24
N VAL A 197 -6.52 -10.74 3.62
CA VAL A 197 -5.12 -11.04 3.94
C VAL A 197 -5.03 -11.86 5.23
N SER A 198 -5.80 -11.46 6.25
CA SER A 198 -5.81 -12.14 7.54
C SER A 198 -6.32 -13.58 7.43
N LEU A 199 -7.32 -13.84 6.57
CA LEU A 199 -7.86 -15.19 6.33
C LEU A 199 -6.94 -16.08 5.49
N ALA A 200 -6.06 -15.49 4.66
CA ALA A 200 -5.07 -16.25 3.90
C ALA A 200 -3.82 -16.62 4.74
N SER A 201 -3.71 -16.08 5.95
CA SER A 201 -2.57 -16.26 6.87
C SER A 201 -2.84 -17.26 7.99
N THR A 202 -4.04 -17.85 8.03
CA THR A 202 -4.44 -18.96 8.92
C THR A 202 -4.37 -20.28 8.18
#